data_AF-A0A7L0AB92-F1
#
_entry.id   AF-A0A7L0AB92-F1
#
_cell.length_a   1.000
_cell.length_b   1.000
_cell.length_c   1.000
_cell.angle_alpha   90.00
_cell.angle_beta   90.00
_cell.angle_gamma   90.00
#
_symmetry.space_group_name_H-M   'P 1'
#
loop_
_entity.id
_entity.type
_entity.pdbx_description
1 polymer ?
#
loop_
_entity_poly.entity_id
_entity_poly.type
_entity_poly.pdbx_seq_one_letter_code
_entity_poly.pdbx_strand_id
1 'polypeptide(L)'
;DFTEMMRALGYPRLISMENFHAPNFMLVSEVLLWLVKRYEPQTDIPPDVETEQDRVFFIKAVAQFMATKAHIKLNTKKLYQADGYAVKELLKVTSVLYGAMNTKGVERANVSEEDSSKFKFDLGSKIADLKAARQLASEITSKGASLYDLLGKEVELREARTESIARPLEINEAEKMMKIAIDCVLEQVQKTKDMLNNVALDEANLEAKIEKRKLELERSQKRLQTLQSVRPAFMDEYEKIEEQLQKQYSSYLEKFRNLTYMEQLLDDHRRTEQEMFEEAANMLRLMQNRLKEEEQHLLKSGNNDDSDVEIQEDEGSDSEVEDRQIVKQRTATERLLQG
;
A
#
# COMPACT_ATOMS: atom_id res chain seq x y z
N ASP A 1 3.70 -3.38 36.22
CA ASP A 1 4.86 -3.86 35.43
C ASP A 1 4.74 -3.58 33.94
N PHE A 2 4.18 -4.47 33.09
CA PHE A 2 4.26 -4.29 31.61
C PHE A 2 3.72 -2.94 31.10
N THR A 3 2.50 -2.57 31.52
CA THR A 3 1.84 -1.33 31.11
C THR A 3 2.60 -0.07 31.56
N GLU A 4 3.21 -0.12 32.74
CA GLU A 4 4.02 0.97 33.28
C GLU A 4 5.35 1.09 32.55
N MET A 5 6.01 -0.03 32.22
CA MET A 5 7.27 -0.04 31.47
C MET A 5 7.06 0.47 30.05
N MET A 6 5.97 0.08 29.39
CA MET A 6 5.60 0.61 28.07
C MET A 6 5.32 2.12 28.11
N ARG A 7 4.62 2.60 29.15
CA ARG A 7 4.40 4.03 29.36
C ARG A 7 5.70 4.78 29.57
N ALA A 8 6.60 4.25 30.41
CA ALA A 8 7.89 4.87 30.69
C ALA A 8 8.80 4.90 29.47
N LEU A 9 8.75 3.88 28.60
CA LEU A 9 9.45 3.86 27.30
C LEU A 9 8.81 4.80 26.26
N GLY A 10 7.71 5.47 26.59
CA GLY A 10 7.04 6.45 25.73
C GLY A 10 6.21 5.81 24.62
N TYR A 11 5.58 4.67 24.86
CA TYR A 11 4.59 4.11 23.94
C TYR A 11 3.34 5.01 23.89
N PRO A 12 2.88 5.43 22.69
CA PRO A 12 1.89 6.51 22.55
C PRO A 12 0.46 6.13 22.93
N ARG A 13 0.11 4.84 22.87
CA ARG A 13 -1.25 4.34 23.15
C ARG A 13 -1.36 3.83 24.59
N LEU A 14 -2.46 4.14 25.27
CA LEU A 14 -2.74 3.59 26.61
C LEU A 14 -3.05 2.09 26.51
N ILE A 15 -2.27 1.28 27.24
CA ILE A 15 -2.46 -0.17 27.38
C ILE A 15 -3.03 -0.46 28.77
N SER A 16 -4.14 -1.19 28.84
CA SER A 16 -4.69 -1.79 30.06
C SER A 16 -4.47 -3.30 30.07
N MET A 17 -4.41 -3.90 31.26
CA MET A 17 -4.36 -5.36 31.42
C MET A 17 -5.65 -6.04 30.90
N GLU A 18 -6.77 -5.30 30.87
CA GLU A 18 -8.03 -5.76 30.28
C GLU A 18 -7.92 -6.03 28.78
N ASN A 19 -7.02 -5.33 28.06
CA ASN A 19 -6.87 -5.49 26.61
C ASN A 19 -6.33 -6.86 26.18
N PHE A 20 -5.80 -7.67 27.12
CA PHE A 20 -5.25 -9.01 26.86
C PHE A 20 -6.05 -10.15 27.51
N HIS A 21 -7.22 -9.85 28.10
CA HIS A 21 -8.12 -10.89 28.62
C HIS A 21 -8.75 -11.73 27.50
N ALA A 22 -8.90 -11.15 26.31
CA ALA A 22 -9.26 -11.84 25.08
C ALA A 22 -8.15 -11.62 24.02
N PRO A 23 -8.02 -12.53 23.03
CA PRO A 23 -7.05 -12.38 21.95
C PRO A 23 -7.19 -11.05 21.20
N ASN A 24 -6.15 -10.23 21.24
CA ASN A 24 -6.10 -8.92 20.58
C ASN A 24 -4.83 -8.80 19.73
N PHE A 25 -4.84 -9.46 18.57
CA PHE A 25 -3.67 -9.53 17.70
C PHE A 25 -3.25 -8.15 17.18
N MET A 26 -4.20 -7.27 16.88
CA MET A 26 -3.90 -5.92 16.38
C MET A 26 -3.10 -5.11 17.38
N LEU A 27 -3.42 -5.21 18.67
CA LEU A 27 -2.64 -4.54 19.72
C LEU A 27 -1.24 -5.17 19.86
N VAL A 28 -1.14 -6.51 19.79
CA VAL A 28 0.14 -7.20 19.89
C VAL A 28 1.05 -6.88 18.71
N SER A 29 0.53 -6.82 17.47
CA SER A 29 1.32 -6.47 16.29
C SER A 29 1.80 -5.02 16.33
N GLU A 30 0.92 -4.09 16.73
CA GLU A 30 1.27 -2.67 16.91
C GLU A 30 2.40 -2.50 17.94
N VAL A 31 2.27 -3.16 19.10
CA VAL A 31 3.27 -3.11 20.17
C VAL A 31 4.60 -3.75 19.73
N LEU A 32 4.56 -4.91 19.06
CA LEU A 32 5.77 -5.57 18.56
C LEU A 32 6.51 -4.72 17.54
N LEU A 33 5.78 -4.15 16.58
CA LEU A 33 6.38 -3.30 15.54
C LEU A 33 7.02 -2.06 16.17
N TRP A 34 6.35 -1.45 17.14
CA TRP A 34 6.89 -0.31 17.87
C TRP A 34 8.17 -0.67 18.65
N LEU A 35 8.16 -1.81 19.37
CA LEU A 35 9.33 -2.29 20.12
C LEU A 35 10.50 -2.61 19.19
N VAL A 36 10.26 -3.22 18.04
CA VAL A 36 11.31 -3.50 17.04
C VAL A 36 11.91 -2.19 16.49
N LYS A 37 11.08 -1.21 16.13
CA LYS A 37 11.56 0.10 15.66
C LYS A 37 12.33 0.88 16.71
N ARG A 38 12.07 0.65 18.00
CA ARG A 38 12.87 1.18 19.11
C ARG A 38 14.26 0.55 19.21
N TYR A 39 14.42 -0.70 18.79
CA TYR A 39 15.72 -1.36 18.67
C TYR A 39 16.50 -0.91 17.43
N GLU A 40 15.84 -0.87 16.26
CA GLU A 40 16.48 -0.51 14.99
C GLU A 40 15.47 0.26 14.10
N PRO A 41 15.63 1.59 13.94
CA PRO A 41 14.65 2.43 13.23
C PRO A 41 14.45 2.08 11.75
N GLN A 42 15.47 1.50 11.10
CA GLN A 42 15.49 1.15 9.67
C GLN A 42 14.99 -0.28 9.40
N THR A 43 14.31 -0.92 10.36
CA THR A 43 13.86 -2.30 10.22
C THR A 43 12.74 -2.43 9.18
N ASP A 44 12.97 -3.27 8.17
CA ASP A 44 12.02 -3.61 7.10
C ASP A 44 11.15 -4.83 7.48
N ILE A 45 10.27 -4.66 8.48
CA ILE A 45 9.23 -5.65 8.80
C ILE A 45 7.91 -5.15 8.21
N PRO A 46 7.26 -5.92 7.31
CA PRO A 46 5.97 -5.55 6.74
C PRO A 46 4.92 -5.31 7.83
N PRO A 47 4.22 -4.16 7.83
CA PRO A 47 3.23 -3.84 8.87
C PRO A 47 1.87 -4.49 8.63
N ASP A 48 1.65 -5.09 7.45
CA ASP A 48 0.36 -5.67 7.08
C ASP A 48 0.09 -6.97 7.86
N VAL A 49 -1.11 -7.05 8.44
CA VAL A 49 -1.57 -8.14 9.31
C VAL A 49 -3.06 -8.47 9.07
N GLU A 50 -3.60 -8.07 7.92
CA GLU A 50 -5.02 -8.25 7.60
C GLU A 50 -5.37 -9.73 7.47
N THR A 51 -4.57 -10.53 6.74
CA THR A 51 -4.80 -11.96 6.55
C THR A 51 -4.08 -12.84 7.58
N GLU A 52 -4.56 -14.06 7.79
CA GLU A 52 -3.88 -15.03 8.67
C GLU A 52 -2.44 -15.36 8.21
N GLN A 53 -2.21 -15.39 6.89
CA GLN A 53 -0.88 -15.64 6.33
C GLN A 53 0.08 -14.49 6.66
N ASP A 54 -0.39 -13.25 6.53
CA ASP A 54 0.39 -12.05 6.86
C ASP A 54 0.72 -11.99 8.34
N ARG A 55 -0.23 -12.36 9.21
CA ARG A 55 0.02 -12.46 10.67
C ARG A 55 1.09 -13.48 11.01
N VAL A 56 1.08 -14.65 10.36
CA VAL A 56 2.11 -15.69 10.56
C VAL A 56 3.47 -15.21 10.05
N PHE A 57 3.50 -14.54 8.89
CA PHE A 57 4.72 -13.97 8.34
C PHE A 57 5.30 -12.89 9.27
N PHE A 58 4.46 -11.94 9.71
CA PHE A 58 4.81 -10.89 10.65
C PHE A 58 5.43 -11.44 11.93
N ILE A 59 4.80 -12.42 12.59
CA ILE A 59 5.31 -13.02 13.82
C ILE A 59 6.64 -13.74 13.60
N LYS A 60 6.83 -14.42 12.46
CA LYS A 60 8.11 -15.06 12.13
C LYS A 60 9.21 -14.03 11.91
N ALA A 61 8.92 -12.95 11.18
CA ALA A 61 9.86 -11.87 10.92
C ALA A 61 10.31 -11.18 12.21
N VAL A 62 9.37 -10.83 13.08
CA VAL A 62 9.65 -10.23 14.40
C VAL A 62 10.47 -11.18 15.28
N ALA A 63 10.08 -12.46 15.38
CA ALA A 63 10.81 -13.43 16.20
C ALA A 63 12.23 -13.68 15.67
N GLN A 64 12.42 -13.72 14.35
CA GLN A 64 13.74 -13.85 13.73
C GLN A 64 14.60 -12.60 13.99
N PHE A 65 14.04 -11.40 13.82
CA PHE A 65 14.72 -10.14 14.11
C PHE A 65 15.17 -10.10 15.57
N MET A 66 14.26 -10.35 16.52
CA MET A 66 14.57 -10.30 17.95
C MET A 66 15.59 -11.36 18.36
N ALA A 67 15.56 -12.55 17.75
CA ALA A 67 16.54 -13.60 18.05
C ALA A 67 17.95 -13.30 17.50
N THR A 68 18.03 -12.66 16.33
CA THR A 68 19.31 -12.42 15.62
C THR A 68 19.96 -11.10 15.99
N LYS A 69 19.17 -10.04 16.19
CA LYS A 69 19.65 -8.68 16.44
C LYS A 69 19.66 -8.30 17.92
N ALA A 70 18.60 -8.67 18.65
CA ALA A 70 18.46 -8.38 20.08
C ALA A 70 18.84 -9.55 20.99
N HIS A 71 19.11 -10.74 20.43
CA HIS A 71 19.36 -11.98 21.17
C HIS A 71 18.22 -12.39 22.14
N ILE A 72 16.99 -11.94 21.87
CA ILE A 72 15.80 -12.27 22.67
C ILE A 72 14.99 -13.35 21.94
N LYS A 73 14.90 -14.54 22.55
CA LYS A 73 14.07 -15.64 22.02
C LYS A 73 12.61 -15.46 22.43
N LEU A 74 11.76 -15.25 21.42
CA LEU A 74 10.32 -15.11 21.58
C LEU A 74 9.59 -16.39 21.18
N ASN A 75 8.53 -16.72 21.91
CA ASN A 75 7.64 -17.83 21.55
C ASN A 75 6.56 -17.35 20.56
N THR A 76 6.70 -17.73 19.30
CA THR A 76 5.80 -17.33 18.21
C THR A 76 4.35 -17.77 18.43
N LYS A 77 4.13 -18.95 19.04
CA LYS A 77 2.78 -19.44 19.34
C LYS A 77 2.07 -18.56 20.38
N LYS A 78 2.78 -18.15 21.43
CA LYS A 78 2.24 -17.27 22.47
C LYS A 78 1.99 -15.85 21.97
N LEU A 79 2.86 -15.34 21.10
CA LEU A 79 2.63 -14.04 20.46
C LEU A 79 1.39 -14.08 19.54
N TYR A 80 1.21 -15.16 18.77
CA TYR A 80 0.06 -15.32 17.88
C TYR A 80 -1.26 -15.53 18.64
N GLN A 81 -1.24 -16.17 19.82
CA GLN A 81 -2.41 -16.28 20.72
C GLN A 81 -2.96 -14.92 21.14
N ALA A 82 -2.09 -13.90 21.19
CA ALA A 82 -2.42 -12.50 21.42
C ALA A 82 -3.25 -12.20 22.69
N ASP A 83 -3.17 -13.06 23.69
CA ASP A 83 -3.82 -12.95 24.98
C ASP A 83 -2.77 -12.66 26.09
N GLY A 84 -3.11 -12.90 27.36
CA GLY A 84 -2.20 -12.72 28.49
C GLY A 84 -0.87 -13.49 28.36
N TYR A 85 -0.77 -14.54 27.55
CA TYR A 85 0.50 -15.23 27.29
C TYR A 85 1.41 -14.44 26.35
N ALA A 86 0.86 -13.64 25.44
CA ALA A 86 1.64 -12.74 24.59
C ALA A 86 2.34 -11.67 25.44
N VAL A 87 1.69 -11.16 26.49
CA VAL A 87 2.26 -10.17 27.41
C VAL A 87 3.57 -10.65 28.04
N LYS A 88 3.66 -11.95 28.38
CA LYS A 88 4.89 -12.54 28.93
C LYS A 88 6.05 -12.51 27.94
N GLU A 89 5.76 -12.60 26.64
CA GLU A 89 6.77 -12.51 25.59
C GLU A 89 7.11 -11.05 25.28
N LEU A 90 6.13 -10.15 25.25
CA LEU A 90 6.34 -8.70 25.11
C LEU A 90 7.19 -8.14 26.25
N LEU A 91 7.00 -8.62 27.48
CA LEU A 91 7.77 -8.24 28.65
C LEU A 91 9.26 -8.53 28.50
N LYS A 92 9.66 -9.60 27.80
CA LYS A 92 11.08 -9.92 27.59
C LYS A 92 11.79 -8.83 26.79
N VAL A 93 11.09 -8.26 25.82
CA VAL A 93 11.64 -7.17 24.98
C VAL A 93 11.63 -5.85 25.74
N THR A 94 10.51 -5.59 26.41
CA THR A 94 10.25 -4.36 27.16
C THR A 94 11.19 -4.21 28.35
N SER A 95 11.49 -5.30 29.06
CA SER A 95 12.39 -5.27 30.23
C SER A 95 13.82 -4.92 29.88
N VAL A 96 14.31 -5.39 28.74
CA VAL A 96 15.65 -5.05 28.26
C VAL A 96 15.73 -3.57 27.88
N LEU A 97 14.75 -3.06 27.14
CA LEU A 97 14.70 -1.64 26.77
C LEU A 97 14.54 -0.73 27.99
N TYR A 98 13.67 -1.12 28.93
CA TYR A 98 13.44 -0.37 30.15
C TYR A 98 14.67 -0.37 31.06
N GLY A 99 15.36 -1.51 31.18
CA GLY A 99 16.63 -1.62 31.90
C GLY A 99 17.71 -0.72 31.30
N ALA A 100 17.85 -0.70 29.97
CA ALA A 100 18.80 0.16 29.26
C ALA A 100 18.46 1.67 29.37
N MET A 101 17.19 2.02 29.55
CA MET A 101 16.76 3.39 29.82
C MET A 101 17.12 3.81 31.25
N ASN A 102 16.94 2.92 32.24
CA ASN A 102 17.27 3.20 33.63
C ASN A 102 18.79 3.21 33.90
N THR A 103 19.62 2.52 33.11
CA THR A 103 21.10 2.60 33.24
C THR A 103 21.68 3.94 32.81
N LYS A 104 20.99 4.72 31.95
CA LYS A 104 21.40 6.10 31.63
C LYS A 104 21.00 7.12 32.71
N GLY A 105 20.12 6.75 33.65
CA GLY A 105 19.72 7.59 34.78
C GLY A 105 20.51 7.33 36.07
N VAL A 106 21.36 6.30 36.11
CA VAL A 106 22.15 5.90 37.28
C VAL A 106 23.63 5.91 36.91
N GLU A 107 24.21 7.11 36.76
CA GLU A 107 25.64 7.25 36.97
C GLU A 107 25.96 7.03 38.47
N ARG A 108 27.11 6.40 38.74
CA ARG A 108 27.87 6.45 40.02
C ARG A 108 27.23 5.83 41.27
N ALA A 109 27.16 4.50 41.30
CA ALA A 109 27.30 3.80 42.58
C ALA A 109 28.00 2.45 42.39
N ASN A 110 29.33 2.49 42.57
CA ASN A 110 30.18 1.44 43.12
C ASN A 110 29.63 0.00 43.07
N VAL A 111 29.95 -0.76 42.02
CA VAL A 111 30.10 -2.21 42.15
C VAL A 111 31.31 -2.65 41.32
N SER A 112 32.21 -3.34 42.02
CA SER A 112 33.57 -3.71 41.68
C SER A 112 33.79 -4.26 40.26
N GLU A 113 34.88 -3.79 39.65
CA GLU A 113 35.48 -4.27 38.40
C GLU A 113 36.21 -5.63 38.53
N GLU A 114 35.69 -6.60 39.27
CA GLU A 114 36.38 -7.89 39.42
C GLU A 114 35.44 -9.10 39.29
N ASP A 115 34.78 -9.24 38.13
CA ASP A 115 34.47 -10.59 37.58
C ASP A 115 33.92 -10.59 36.14
N SER A 116 33.65 -9.44 35.52
CA SER A 116 32.90 -9.42 34.25
C SER A 116 33.73 -9.76 32.99
N SER A 117 35.01 -10.12 33.12
CA SER A 117 35.89 -10.46 31.99
C SER A 117 36.03 -11.97 31.72
N LYS A 118 35.40 -12.85 32.51
CA LYS A 118 35.41 -14.32 32.28
C LYS A 118 34.19 -14.88 31.53
N PHE A 119 33.16 -14.08 31.27
CA PHE A 119 31.97 -14.52 30.53
C PHE A 119 31.79 -13.76 29.20
N LYS A 120 32.84 -13.68 28.37
CA LYS A 120 32.62 -13.59 26.93
C LYS A 120 32.02 -14.92 26.48
N PHE A 121 30.70 -15.05 26.59
CA PHE A 121 29.95 -16.14 25.98
C PHE A 121 30.03 -15.95 24.48
N ASP A 122 31.03 -16.59 23.88
CA ASP A 122 31.22 -16.65 22.44
C ASP A 122 30.09 -17.52 21.86
N LEU A 123 28.90 -16.93 21.73
CA LEU A 123 27.69 -17.62 21.31
C LEU A 123 27.72 -17.92 19.81
N GLY A 124 28.50 -17.14 19.05
CA GLY A 124 28.77 -17.40 17.63
C GLY A 124 29.50 -18.72 17.43
N SER A 125 30.58 -18.95 18.20
CA SER A 125 31.29 -20.23 18.19
C SER A 125 30.41 -21.35 18.75
N LYS A 126 29.75 -21.14 19.90
CA LYS A 126 28.87 -22.18 20.49
C LYS A 126 27.64 -22.54 19.66
N ILE A 127 27.06 -21.63 18.87
CA ILE A 127 25.94 -21.94 17.96
C ILE A 127 26.43 -22.71 16.74
N ALA A 128 27.61 -22.35 16.20
CA ALA A 128 28.26 -23.14 15.16
C ALA A 128 28.59 -24.54 15.68
N ASP A 129 29.13 -24.65 16.90
CA ASP A 129 29.41 -25.91 17.57
C ASP A 129 28.14 -26.72 17.84
N LEU A 130 27.02 -26.08 18.19
CA LEU A 130 25.72 -26.76 18.38
C LEU A 130 25.13 -27.28 17.07
N LYS A 131 25.28 -26.52 15.97
CA LYS A 131 24.88 -26.98 14.63
C LYS A 131 25.79 -28.13 14.18
N ALA A 132 27.11 -27.99 14.36
CA ALA A 132 28.07 -29.04 14.08
C ALA A 132 27.80 -30.29 14.92
N ALA A 133 27.50 -30.14 16.21
CA ALA A 133 27.17 -31.25 17.10
C ALA A 133 25.88 -31.97 16.67
N ARG A 134 24.84 -31.26 16.22
CA ARG A 134 23.64 -31.90 15.66
C ARG A 134 23.93 -32.62 14.34
N GLN A 135 24.72 -32.00 13.46
CA GLN A 135 25.14 -32.61 12.21
C GLN A 135 25.94 -33.88 12.48
N LEU A 136 26.92 -33.83 13.38
CA LEU A 136 27.72 -34.97 13.81
C LEU A 136 26.86 -36.04 14.48
N ALA A 137 25.87 -35.69 15.31
CA ALA A 137 24.96 -36.68 15.89
C ALA A 137 24.13 -37.40 14.82
N SER A 138 23.64 -36.67 13.81
CA SER A 138 22.96 -37.25 12.65
C SER A 138 23.89 -38.15 11.83
N GLU A 139 25.13 -37.73 11.62
CA GLU A 139 26.16 -38.52 10.95
C GLU A 139 26.54 -39.77 11.75
N ILE A 140 26.70 -39.68 13.07
CA ILE A 140 26.95 -40.84 13.94
C ILE A 140 25.83 -41.87 13.79
N THR A 141 24.58 -41.41 13.72
CA THR A 141 23.42 -42.30 13.58
C THR A 141 23.40 -42.95 12.18
N SER A 142 23.63 -42.15 11.13
CA SER A 142 23.70 -42.63 9.75
C SER A 142 24.88 -43.59 9.52
N LYS A 143 26.07 -43.22 10.00
CA LYS A 143 27.28 -44.05 9.94
C LYS A 143 27.15 -45.29 10.82
N GLY A 144 26.48 -45.19 11.98
CA GLY A 144 26.18 -46.33 12.83
C GLY A 144 25.26 -47.34 12.15
N ALA A 145 24.20 -46.87 11.48
CA ALA A 145 23.33 -47.73 10.67
C ALA A 145 24.10 -48.35 9.49
N SER A 146 24.86 -47.55 8.75
CA SER A 146 25.69 -48.06 7.65
C SER A 146 26.75 -49.06 8.13
N LEU A 147 27.36 -48.83 9.30
CA LEU A 147 28.33 -49.74 9.89
C LEU A 147 27.68 -51.05 10.34
N TYR A 148 26.49 -50.99 10.94
CA TYR A 148 25.71 -52.17 11.31
C TYR A 148 25.42 -53.03 10.07
N ASP A 149 24.95 -52.41 8.99
CA ASP A 149 24.67 -53.11 7.73
C ASP A 149 25.94 -53.70 7.09
N LEU A 150 27.06 -52.97 7.14
CA LEU A 150 28.35 -53.43 6.61
C LEU A 150 28.94 -54.57 7.45
N LEU A 151 28.87 -54.48 8.78
CA LEU A 151 29.31 -55.55 9.70
C LEU A 151 28.43 -56.78 9.57
N GLY A 152 27.12 -56.64 9.34
CA GLY A 152 26.23 -57.74 9.05
C GLY A 152 26.65 -58.54 7.81
N LYS A 153 27.30 -57.88 6.84
CA LYS A 153 27.85 -58.50 5.63
C LYS A 153 29.29 -58.99 5.79
N GLU A 154 29.96 -58.75 6.92
CA GLU A 154 31.39 -59.05 7.06
C GLU A 154 31.70 -60.54 6.92
N VAL A 155 30.79 -61.45 7.28
CA VAL A 155 31.04 -62.89 7.10
C VAL A 155 31.20 -63.23 5.61
N GLU A 156 30.25 -62.78 4.78
CA GLU A 156 30.28 -62.98 3.32
C GLU A 156 31.45 -62.20 2.69
N LEU A 157 31.65 -60.94 3.10
CA LEU A 157 32.73 -60.10 2.58
C LEU A 157 34.11 -60.62 2.97
N ARG A 158 34.26 -61.26 4.14
CA ARG A 158 35.52 -61.86 4.59
C ARG A 158 35.90 -63.06 3.73
N GLU A 159 34.94 -63.92 3.42
CA GLU A 159 35.14 -65.04 2.51
C GLU A 159 35.51 -64.53 1.12
N ALA A 160 34.70 -63.64 0.54
CA ALA A 160 34.96 -63.04 -0.78
C ALA A 160 36.30 -62.28 -0.85
N ARG A 161 36.69 -61.57 0.22
CA ARG A 161 37.98 -60.88 0.34
C ARG A 161 39.13 -61.88 0.41
N THR A 162 38.99 -62.95 1.20
CA THR A 162 40.04 -63.97 1.32
C THR A 162 40.22 -64.70 0.00
N GLU A 163 39.13 -65.01 -0.71
CA GLU A 163 39.14 -65.57 -2.06
C GLU A 163 39.80 -64.62 -3.07
N SER A 164 39.44 -63.32 -3.04
CA SER A 164 40.03 -62.31 -3.94
C SER A 164 41.51 -62.04 -3.66
N ILE A 165 41.95 -62.09 -2.40
CA ILE A 165 43.37 -61.95 -2.02
C ILE A 165 44.17 -63.20 -2.38
N ALA A 166 43.56 -64.38 -2.23
CA ALA A 166 44.18 -65.63 -2.63
C ALA A 166 44.28 -65.77 -4.16
N ARG A 167 43.48 -65.00 -4.91
CA ARG A 167 43.55 -64.94 -6.36
C ARG A 167 44.90 -64.32 -6.79
N PRO A 168 45.73 -65.03 -7.57
CA PRO A 168 46.93 -64.45 -8.15
C PRO A 168 46.57 -63.22 -8.98
N LEU A 169 47.33 -62.14 -8.85
CA LEU A 169 47.15 -60.93 -9.65
C LEU A 169 47.26 -61.28 -11.15
N GLU A 170 46.13 -61.24 -11.85
CA GLU A 170 46.07 -61.39 -13.30
C GLU A 170 46.55 -60.07 -13.94
N ILE A 171 47.87 -59.91 -14.07
CA ILE A 171 48.52 -58.69 -14.59
C ILE A 171 47.92 -58.28 -15.96
N ASN A 172 47.58 -59.26 -16.80
CA ASN A 172 46.97 -59.02 -18.10
C ASN A 172 45.56 -58.41 -18.01
N GLU A 173 44.76 -58.82 -17.02
CA GLU A 173 43.43 -58.25 -16.79
C GLU A 173 43.55 -56.83 -16.22
N ALA A 174 44.48 -56.62 -15.28
CA ALA A 174 44.77 -55.30 -14.74
C ALA A 174 45.24 -54.32 -15.84
N GLU A 175 46.13 -54.75 -16.73
CA GLU A 175 46.58 -53.95 -17.87
C GLU A 175 45.43 -53.61 -18.82
N LYS A 176 44.56 -54.59 -19.13
CA LYS A 176 43.38 -54.38 -19.96
C LYS A 176 42.42 -53.36 -19.34
N MET A 177 42.14 -53.48 -18.05
CA MET A 177 41.28 -52.54 -17.32
C MET A 177 41.90 -51.14 -17.29
N MET A 178 43.22 -51.05 -17.13
CA MET A 178 43.93 -49.77 -17.16
C MET A 178 43.87 -49.11 -18.54
N LYS A 179 43.98 -49.88 -19.63
CA LYS A 179 43.79 -49.37 -21.00
C LYS A 179 42.38 -48.83 -21.21
N ILE A 180 41.35 -49.57 -20.79
CA ILE A 180 39.95 -49.13 -20.89
C ILE A 180 39.73 -47.83 -20.08
N ALA A 181 40.32 -47.72 -18.89
CA ALA A 181 40.23 -46.52 -18.07
C ALA A 181 40.91 -45.31 -18.76
N ILE A 182 42.07 -45.51 -19.38
CA ILE A 182 42.76 -44.48 -20.17
C ILE A 182 41.88 -44.04 -21.34
N ASP A 183 41.32 -44.97 -22.12
CA ASP A 183 40.46 -44.66 -23.26
C ASP A 183 39.22 -43.87 -22.85
N CYS A 184 38.59 -44.25 -21.73
CA CYS A 184 37.44 -43.53 -21.16
C CYS A 184 37.80 -42.10 -20.76
N VAL A 185 38.96 -41.90 -20.13
CA VAL A 185 39.44 -40.56 -19.77
C VAL A 185 39.76 -39.73 -21.02
N LEU A 186 40.38 -40.33 -22.05
CA LEU A 186 40.66 -39.65 -23.31
C LEU A 186 39.37 -39.23 -24.03
N GLU A 187 38.35 -40.09 -24.04
CA GLU A 187 37.03 -39.74 -24.60
C GLU A 187 36.39 -38.58 -23.82
N GLN A 188 36.51 -38.58 -22.49
CA GLN A 188 35.99 -37.48 -21.67
C GLN A 188 36.75 -36.17 -21.91
N VAL A 189 38.08 -36.23 -22.08
CA VAL A 189 38.90 -35.08 -22.47
C VAL A 189 38.49 -34.55 -23.84
N GLN A 190 38.22 -35.43 -24.80
CA GLN A 190 37.76 -35.02 -26.13
C GLN A 190 36.38 -34.35 -26.07
N LYS A 191 35.41 -34.95 -25.35
CA LYS A 191 34.08 -34.36 -25.14
C LYS A 191 34.16 -32.96 -24.52
N THR A 192 34.97 -32.81 -23.48
CA THR A 192 35.13 -31.50 -22.80
C THR A 192 35.80 -30.47 -23.71
N LYS A 193 36.75 -30.88 -24.55
CA LYS A 193 37.35 -30.02 -25.57
C LYS A 193 36.34 -29.56 -26.62
N ASP A 194 35.47 -30.45 -27.09
CA ASP A 194 34.42 -30.12 -28.06
C ASP A 194 33.39 -29.16 -27.45
N MET A 195 33.00 -29.38 -26.19
CA MET A 195 32.16 -28.44 -25.45
C MET A 195 32.81 -27.06 -25.32
N LEU A 196 34.10 -27.00 -25.02
CA LEU A 196 34.84 -25.73 -24.92
C LEU A 196 34.86 -24.98 -26.26
N ASN A 197 35.06 -25.69 -27.37
CA ASN A 197 35.01 -25.09 -28.71
C ASN A 197 33.62 -24.53 -29.02
N ASN A 198 32.55 -25.24 -28.66
CA ASN A 198 31.18 -24.76 -28.85
C ASN A 198 30.92 -23.49 -28.04
N VAL A 199 31.35 -23.45 -26.78
CA VAL A 199 31.22 -22.26 -25.92
C VAL A 199 31.98 -21.07 -26.53
N ALA A 200 33.20 -21.28 -27.05
CA ALA A 200 33.96 -20.22 -27.69
C ALA A 200 33.28 -19.68 -28.96
N LEU A 201 32.65 -20.55 -29.76
CA LEU A 201 31.85 -20.13 -30.92
C LEU A 201 30.61 -19.33 -30.49
N ASP A 202 29.91 -19.78 -29.45
CA ASP A 202 28.75 -19.09 -28.91
C ASP A 202 29.11 -17.72 -28.33
N GLU A 203 30.24 -17.64 -27.61
CA GLU A 203 30.79 -16.38 -27.10
C GLU A 203 31.07 -15.39 -28.23
N ALA A 204 31.79 -15.82 -29.28
CA ALA A 204 32.08 -14.96 -30.43
C ALA A 204 30.80 -14.50 -31.16
N ASN A 205 29.81 -15.38 -31.30
CA ASN A 205 28.52 -15.06 -31.90
C ASN A 205 27.71 -14.06 -31.05
N LEU A 206 27.74 -14.21 -29.73
CA LEU A 206 27.07 -13.29 -28.81
C LEU A 206 27.75 -11.93 -28.80
N GLU A 207 29.08 -11.88 -28.80
CA GLU A 207 29.84 -10.63 -28.86
C GLU A 207 29.52 -9.85 -30.14
N ALA A 208 29.48 -10.53 -31.29
CA ALA A 208 29.08 -9.91 -32.56
C ALA A 208 27.65 -9.35 -32.52
N LYS A 209 26.71 -10.04 -31.87
CA LYS A 209 25.33 -9.56 -31.67
C LYS A 209 25.30 -8.35 -30.73
N ILE A 210 26.06 -8.38 -29.65
CA ILE A 210 26.16 -7.28 -28.69
C ILE A 210 26.69 -6.02 -29.38
N GLU A 211 27.79 -6.13 -30.13
CA GLU A 211 28.36 -4.99 -30.86
C GLU A 211 27.39 -4.41 -31.90
N LYS A 212 26.70 -5.27 -32.66
CA LYS A 212 25.65 -4.81 -33.57
C LYS A 212 24.55 -4.04 -32.85
N ARG A 213 24.09 -4.53 -31.69
CA ARG A 213 23.06 -3.85 -30.88
C ARG A 213 23.55 -2.54 -30.27
N LYS A 214 24.80 -2.47 -29.82
CA LYS A 214 25.41 -1.23 -29.33
C LYS A 214 25.43 -0.15 -30.41
N LEU A 215 25.82 -0.49 -31.64
CA LEU A 215 25.82 0.45 -32.77
C LEU A 215 24.41 0.91 -33.15
N GLU A 216 23.42 0.00 -33.17
CA GLU A 216 22.00 0.34 -33.39
C GLU A 216 21.46 1.29 -32.31
N LEU A 217 21.82 1.02 -31.05
CA LEU A 217 21.44 1.84 -29.90
C LEU A 217 22.05 3.24 -30.00
N GLU A 218 23.35 3.34 -30.29
CA GLU A 218 24.05 4.63 -30.43
C GLU A 218 23.44 5.46 -31.56
N ARG A 219 23.13 4.84 -32.71
CA ARG A 219 22.46 5.51 -33.83
C ARG A 219 21.07 6.03 -33.42
N SER A 220 20.30 5.22 -32.70
CA SER A 220 18.96 5.59 -32.23
C SER A 220 19.01 6.70 -31.18
N GLN A 221 19.98 6.66 -30.26
CA GLN A 221 20.23 7.72 -29.28
C GLN A 221 20.60 9.03 -29.96
N LYS A 222 21.52 9.02 -30.94
CA LYS A 222 21.86 10.21 -31.73
C LYS A 222 20.64 10.78 -32.43
N ARG A 223 19.81 9.93 -33.06
CA ARG A 223 18.55 10.36 -33.69
C ARG A 223 17.58 10.99 -32.70
N LEU A 224 17.42 10.37 -31.52
CA LEU A 224 16.57 10.88 -30.45
C LEU A 224 17.06 12.25 -29.97
N GLN A 225 18.37 12.40 -29.76
CA GLN A 225 18.96 13.67 -29.34
C GLN A 225 18.72 14.77 -30.38
N THR A 226 18.88 14.46 -31.67
CA THR A 226 18.54 15.41 -32.75
C THR A 226 17.05 15.77 -32.71
N LEU A 227 16.14 14.79 -32.56
CA LEU A 227 14.70 15.04 -32.47
C LEU A 227 14.33 15.89 -31.24
N GLN A 228 14.96 15.66 -30.09
CA GLN A 228 14.74 16.43 -28.86
C GLN A 228 15.26 17.86 -28.96
N SER A 229 16.34 18.08 -29.71
CA SER A 229 16.89 19.41 -29.93
C SER A 229 16.03 20.27 -30.86
N VAL A 230 15.19 19.64 -31.69
CA VAL A 230 14.33 20.34 -32.64
C VAL A 230 12.99 20.62 -31.99
N ARG A 231 12.63 21.90 -31.93
CA ARG A 231 11.29 22.34 -31.51
C ARG A 231 10.25 21.83 -32.52
N PRO A 232 9.16 21.17 -32.09
CA PRO A 232 8.14 20.69 -33.02
C PRO A 232 7.53 21.84 -33.84
N ALA A 233 7.24 21.58 -35.12
CA ALA A 233 6.91 22.59 -36.12
C ALA A 233 5.70 23.48 -35.75
N PHE A 234 4.73 22.95 -35.01
CA PHE A 234 3.49 23.65 -34.65
C PHE A 234 3.45 24.11 -33.18
N MET A 235 4.57 24.03 -32.43
CA MET A 235 4.58 24.49 -31.03
C MET A 235 4.30 25.99 -30.92
N ASP A 236 4.81 26.80 -31.83
CA ASP A 236 4.59 28.25 -31.81
C ASP A 236 3.12 28.61 -32.04
N GLU A 237 2.45 27.89 -32.95
CA GLU A 237 1.02 28.04 -33.20
C GLU A 237 0.19 27.58 -32.01
N TYR A 238 0.57 26.46 -31.40
CA TYR A 238 -0.06 25.93 -30.19
C TYR A 238 0.03 26.94 -29.04
N GLU A 239 1.22 27.43 -28.70
CA GLU A 239 1.45 28.40 -27.62
C GLU A 239 0.65 29.70 -27.88
N LYS A 240 0.59 30.15 -29.14
CA LYS A 240 -0.21 31.33 -29.52
C LYS A 240 -1.71 31.11 -29.33
N ILE A 241 -2.22 29.95 -29.71
CA ILE A 241 -3.64 29.59 -29.53
C ILE A 241 -3.96 29.43 -28.03
N GLU A 242 -3.06 28.84 -27.26
CA GLU A 242 -3.20 28.70 -25.81
C GLU A 242 -3.31 30.07 -25.12
N GLU A 243 -2.45 31.02 -25.50
CA GLU A 243 -2.49 32.38 -24.97
C GLU A 243 -3.80 33.09 -25.35
N GLN A 244 -4.28 32.90 -26.58
CA GLN A 244 -5.57 33.42 -27.02
C GLN A 244 -6.73 32.82 -26.23
N LEU A 245 -6.71 31.50 -26.01
CA LEU A 245 -7.72 30.80 -25.23
C LEU A 245 -7.77 31.33 -23.80
N GLN A 246 -6.62 31.56 -23.17
CA GLN A 246 -6.54 32.12 -21.82
C GLN A 246 -7.14 33.53 -21.72
N LYS A 247 -6.88 34.38 -22.73
CA LYS A 247 -7.49 35.72 -22.84
C LYS A 247 -9.01 35.62 -23.00
N GLN A 248 -9.50 34.73 -23.87
CA GLN A 248 -10.94 34.54 -24.07
C GLN A 248 -11.63 34.00 -22.82
N TYR A 249 -11.00 33.05 -22.12
CA TYR A 249 -11.53 32.49 -20.88
C TYR A 249 -11.65 33.56 -19.78
N SER A 250 -10.66 34.45 -19.67
CA SER A 250 -10.72 35.57 -18.72
C SER A 250 -11.89 36.52 -19.00
N SER A 251 -12.08 36.88 -20.28
CA SER A 251 -13.22 37.71 -20.74
C SER A 251 -14.56 37.03 -20.50
N TYR A 252 -14.64 35.72 -20.76
CA TYR A 252 -15.82 34.92 -20.48
C TYR A 252 -16.18 34.95 -18.99
N LEU A 253 -15.21 34.75 -18.08
CA LEU A 253 -15.46 34.77 -16.65
C LEU A 253 -15.99 36.13 -16.16
N GLU A 254 -15.44 37.23 -16.67
CA GLU A 254 -15.91 38.57 -16.32
C GLU A 254 -17.34 38.80 -16.80
N LYS A 255 -17.65 38.45 -18.06
CA LYS A 255 -19.00 38.55 -18.61
C LYS A 255 -19.98 37.65 -17.88
N PHE A 256 -19.58 36.42 -17.55
CA PHE A 256 -20.39 35.48 -16.80
C PHE A 256 -20.73 36.05 -15.42
N ARG A 257 -19.74 36.56 -14.69
CA ARG A 257 -19.94 37.19 -13.38
C ARG A 257 -20.89 38.40 -13.47
N ASN A 258 -20.72 39.25 -14.48
CA ASN A 258 -21.60 40.40 -14.69
C ASN A 258 -23.03 39.96 -15.02
N LEU A 259 -23.19 38.94 -15.87
CA LEU A 259 -24.49 38.39 -16.22
C LEU A 259 -25.19 37.83 -14.99
N THR A 260 -24.53 36.97 -14.21
CA THR A 260 -25.09 36.39 -12.98
C THR A 260 -25.51 37.48 -11.99
N TYR A 261 -24.73 38.55 -11.86
CA TYR A 261 -25.07 39.68 -11.01
C TYR A 261 -26.34 40.42 -11.50
N MET A 262 -26.43 40.68 -12.81
CA MET A 262 -27.59 41.36 -13.39
C MET A 262 -28.84 40.48 -13.33
N GLU A 263 -28.73 39.18 -13.55
CA GLU A 263 -29.82 38.20 -13.37
C GLU A 263 -30.34 38.24 -11.93
N GLN A 264 -29.44 38.22 -10.94
CA GLN A 264 -29.81 38.33 -9.53
C GLN A 264 -30.55 39.64 -9.22
N LEU A 265 -30.06 40.79 -9.71
CA LEU A 265 -30.74 42.07 -9.51
C LEU A 265 -32.14 42.09 -10.12
N LEU A 266 -32.30 41.46 -11.28
CA LEU A 266 -33.58 41.40 -12.00
C LEU A 266 -34.58 40.52 -11.24
N ASP A 267 -34.11 39.40 -10.69
CA ASP A 267 -34.92 38.53 -9.83
C ASP A 267 -35.32 39.23 -8.52
N ASP A 268 -34.41 40.00 -7.91
CA ASP A 268 -34.71 40.81 -6.72
C ASP A 268 -35.74 41.91 -7.03
N HIS A 269 -35.63 42.61 -8.15
CA HIS A 269 -36.62 43.60 -8.59
C HIS A 269 -38.00 42.97 -8.76
N ARG A 270 -38.08 41.84 -9.48
CA ARG A 270 -39.32 41.09 -9.67
C ARG A 270 -39.94 40.65 -8.35
N ARG A 271 -39.13 40.23 -7.37
CA ARG A 271 -39.62 39.92 -6.02
C ARG A 271 -40.21 41.14 -5.34
N THR A 272 -39.53 42.29 -5.38
CA THR A 272 -40.06 43.51 -4.76
C THR A 272 -41.35 43.99 -5.43
N GLU A 273 -41.46 43.93 -6.75
CA GLU A 273 -42.71 44.27 -7.45
C GLU A 273 -43.84 43.32 -7.08
N GLN A 274 -43.55 42.03 -6.97
CA GLN A 274 -44.50 41.01 -6.54
C GLN A 274 -44.96 41.27 -5.09
N GLU A 275 -44.05 41.58 -4.17
CA GLU A 275 -44.37 41.94 -2.78
C GLU A 275 -45.26 43.20 -2.73
N MET A 276 -44.91 44.25 -3.47
CA MET A 276 -45.71 45.48 -3.55
C MET A 276 -47.12 45.22 -4.13
N PHE A 277 -47.22 44.38 -5.16
CA PHE A 277 -48.50 43.99 -5.74
C PHE A 277 -49.34 43.18 -4.74
N GLU A 278 -48.74 42.25 -4.02
CA GLU A 278 -49.40 41.47 -2.96
C GLU A 278 -49.85 42.35 -1.80
N GLU A 279 -49.04 43.32 -1.37
CA GLU A 279 -49.40 44.32 -0.36
C GLU A 279 -50.57 45.21 -0.81
N ALA A 280 -50.55 45.69 -2.05
CA ALA A 280 -51.63 46.48 -2.63
C ALA A 280 -52.93 45.66 -2.76
N ALA A 281 -52.84 44.41 -3.23
CA ALA A 281 -53.97 43.48 -3.29
C ALA A 281 -54.55 43.19 -1.90
N ASN A 282 -53.69 42.98 -0.89
CA ASN A 282 -54.09 42.81 0.50
C ASN A 282 -54.80 44.06 1.04
N MET A 283 -54.28 45.26 0.77
CA MET A 283 -54.89 46.52 1.17
C MET A 283 -56.25 46.76 0.50
N LEU A 284 -56.36 46.48 -0.81
CA LEU A 284 -57.62 46.57 -1.54
C LEU A 284 -58.66 45.61 -0.99
N ARG A 285 -58.24 44.38 -0.66
CA ARG A 285 -59.11 43.36 -0.03
C ARG A 285 -59.58 43.79 1.36
N LEU A 286 -58.70 44.41 2.15
CA LEU A 286 -59.04 45.01 3.46
C LEU A 286 -60.08 46.13 3.30
N MET A 287 -59.87 47.04 2.34
CA MET A 287 -60.80 48.14 2.05
C MET A 287 -62.16 47.63 1.54
N GLN A 288 -62.16 46.63 0.65
CA GLN A 288 -63.37 45.99 0.15
C GLN A 288 -64.16 45.30 1.29
N ASN A 289 -63.47 44.62 2.21
CA ASN A 289 -64.12 44.02 3.37
C ASN A 289 -64.73 45.09 4.28
N ARG A 290 -64.03 46.21 4.51
CA ARG A 290 -64.56 47.35 5.27
C ARG A 290 -65.82 47.95 4.64
N LEU A 291 -65.80 48.18 3.33
CA LEU A 291 -66.96 48.69 2.60
C LEU A 291 -68.15 47.73 2.65
N LYS A 292 -67.91 46.42 2.53
CA LYS A 292 -68.96 45.39 2.72
C LYS A 292 -69.53 45.41 4.14
N GLU A 293 -68.70 45.62 5.15
CA GLU A 293 -69.14 45.77 6.55
C GLU A 293 -69.98 47.05 6.75
N GLU A 294 -69.59 48.17 6.13
CA GLU A 294 -70.32 49.44 6.14
C GLU A 294 -71.65 49.37 5.37
N GLU A 295 -71.68 48.73 4.20
CA GLU A 295 -72.91 48.45 3.44
C GLU A 295 -73.86 47.56 4.24
N GLN A 296 -73.37 46.49 4.87
CA GLN A 296 -74.17 45.66 5.77
C GLN A 296 -74.71 46.43 6.99
N HIS A 297 -74.00 47.47 7.43
CA HIS A 297 -74.44 48.34 8.52
C HIS A 297 -75.50 49.36 8.05
N LEU A 298 -75.38 49.89 6.83
CA LEU A 298 -76.37 50.78 6.19
C LEU A 298 -77.66 50.03 5.82
N LEU A 299 -77.55 48.83 5.26
CA LEU A 299 -78.67 47.91 4.99
C LEU A 299 -79.41 47.47 6.27
N LYS A 300 -78.75 47.53 7.44
CA LYS A 300 -79.38 47.27 8.74
C LYS A 300 -80.03 48.52 9.37
N SER A 301 -79.80 49.72 8.87
CA SER A 301 -80.31 50.98 9.45
C SER A 301 -81.33 51.73 8.58
N GLY A 302 -81.68 51.25 7.39
CA GLY A 302 -82.73 51.82 6.54
C GLY A 302 -83.62 50.75 5.95
N ASN A 303 -84.84 50.59 6.51
CA ASN A 303 -85.90 49.77 5.94
C ASN A 303 -86.58 50.48 4.75
N ASN A 304 -87.02 49.65 3.80
CA ASN A 304 -88.08 49.78 2.80
C ASN A 304 -87.72 50.17 1.35
N ASP A 305 -88.25 49.29 0.49
CA ASP A 305 -88.90 49.47 -0.81
C ASP A 305 -88.15 49.09 -2.10
N ASP A 306 -88.82 48.16 -2.79
CA ASP A 306 -88.82 47.80 -4.20
C ASP A 306 -87.99 48.68 -5.15
N SER A 307 -87.10 48.05 -5.93
CA SER A 307 -87.34 47.92 -7.38
C SER A 307 -86.26 47.10 -8.08
N ASP A 308 -86.77 46.32 -9.00
CA ASP A 308 -86.16 45.49 -10.03
C ASP A 308 -85.54 46.37 -11.13
N VAL A 309 -84.24 46.21 -11.46
CA VAL A 309 -83.65 46.65 -12.75
C VAL A 309 -82.44 45.79 -13.12
N GLU A 310 -82.58 45.07 -14.24
CA GLU A 310 -81.54 44.40 -15.03
C GLU A 310 -80.39 45.33 -15.44
N ILE A 311 -79.14 44.87 -15.30
CA ILE A 311 -77.99 45.40 -16.07
C ILE A 311 -77.14 44.24 -16.58
N GLN A 312 -77.45 43.88 -17.84
CA GLN A 312 -76.60 43.43 -18.94
C GLN A 312 -75.21 42.85 -18.64
N GLU A 313 -75.05 41.57 -18.99
CA GLU A 313 -73.77 40.94 -19.34
C GLU A 313 -73.25 41.55 -20.66
N ASP A 314 -72.21 42.39 -20.56
CA ASP A 314 -71.39 42.79 -21.71
C ASP A 314 -70.14 41.90 -21.75
N GLU A 315 -70.28 40.74 -22.41
CA GLU A 315 -69.13 39.97 -22.90
C GLU A 315 -68.48 40.73 -24.05
N GLY A 316 -67.44 41.48 -23.72
CA GLY A 316 -66.57 42.08 -24.72
C GLY A 316 -65.23 42.48 -24.13
N SER A 317 -64.19 41.65 -24.35
CA SER A 317 -62.91 42.07 -24.95
C SER A 317 -61.80 41.03 -24.72
N ASP A 318 -61.59 40.23 -25.75
CA ASP A 318 -60.31 39.98 -26.42
C ASP A 318 -59.09 39.61 -25.54
N SER A 319 -58.96 38.31 -25.26
CA SER A 319 -57.81 37.70 -24.58
C SER A 319 -56.90 36.93 -25.55
N GLU A 320 -56.23 37.61 -26.51
CA GLU A 320 -55.14 36.96 -27.27
C GLU A 320 -54.02 37.91 -27.74
N VAL A 321 -53.25 38.54 -26.85
CA VAL A 321 -51.97 39.16 -27.27
C VAL A 321 -50.85 39.19 -26.22
N GLU A 322 -50.49 38.07 -25.57
CA GLU A 322 -49.18 38.03 -24.85
C GLU A 322 -48.31 36.78 -25.08
N ASP A 323 -48.81 35.71 -25.71
CA ASP A 323 -48.01 34.48 -25.87
C ASP A 323 -47.04 34.47 -27.06
N ARG A 324 -47.01 35.52 -27.89
CA ARG A 324 -46.12 35.58 -29.07
C ARG A 324 -44.73 36.17 -28.82
N GLN A 325 -44.46 36.79 -27.67
CA GLN A 325 -43.14 37.35 -27.38
C GLN A 325 -42.19 36.38 -26.68
N ILE A 326 -42.71 35.40 -25.92
CA ILE A 326 -41.87 34.47 -25.16
C ILE A 326 -41.23 33.39 -26.07
N VAL A 327 -41.89 33.00 -27.16
CA VAL A 327 -41.39 31.97 -28.09
C VAL A 327 -40.25 32.47 -28.99
N LYS A 328 -40.18 33.78 -29.28
CA LYS A 328 -39.12 34.36 -30.12
C LYS A 328 -37.78 34.56 -29.42
N GLN A 329 -37.75 34.66 -28.08
CA GLN A 329 -36.48 34.75 -27.34
C GLN A 329 -35.80 33.39 -27.17
N ARG A 330 -36.54 32.30 -26.99
CA ARG A 330 -35.95 30.95 -26.85
C ARG A 330 -35.32 30.42 -28.13
N THR A 331 -35.86 30.77 -29.30
CA THR A 331 -35.32 30.33 -30.60
C THR A 331 -34.06 31.09 -31.03
N ALA A 332 -33.81 32.29 -30.47
CA ALA A 332 -32.59 33.06 -30.74
C ALA A 332 -31.39 32.52 -29.94
N THR A 333 -31.61 32.03 -28.71
CA THR A 333 -30.55 31.46 -27.87
C THR A 333 -30.04 30.10 -28.35
N GLU A 334 -30.88 29.29 -29.00
CA GLU A 334 -30.44 27.98 -29.54
C GLU A 334 -29.55 28.11 -30.79
N ARG A 335 -29.70 29.17 -31.60
CA ARG A 335 -28.87 29.36 -32.82
C ARG A 335 -27.48 29.91 -32.56
N LEU A 336 -27.20 30.46 -31.36
CA LEU A 336 -25.91 31.02 -31.00
C LEU A 336 -24.95 30.01 -30.35
N LEU A 337 -25.42 28.80 -30.03
CA LEU A 337 -24.63 27.72 -29.42
C LEU A 337 -24.11 26.67 -30.43
N GLN A 338 -24.35 26.87 -31.73
CA GLN A 338 -23.93 25.95 -32.80
C GLN A 338 -23.00 26.59 -33.85
N GLY A 339 -22.24 27.63 -33.47
CA GLY A 339 -21.20 28.25 -34.30
C GLY A 339 -19.81 28.01 -33.74
#